data_AF-A0A0M3I9I6-F1
#
_entry.id   AF-A0A0M3I9I6-F1
#
_cell.length_a   1.000
_cell.length_b   1.000
_cell.length_c   1.000
_cell.angle_alpha   90.00
_cell.angle_beta   90.00
_cell.angle_gamma   90.00
#
_symmetry.space_group_name_H-M   'P 1'
#
loop_
_entity.id
_entity.type
_entity.pdbx_description
1 polymer ?
#
loop_
_entity_poly.entity_id
_entity_poly.type
_entity_poly.pdbx_seq_one_letter_code
_entity_poly.pdbx_strand_id
1 'polypeptide(L)'
;MMAKFFRTTYSDALLQPIFRVAIIITFIAYIGLATWGCVNVKFGLEPNDLLPDNSYGKRTLLTAEKYFSGDGNFLHVWMYNLSTTNFKHRKIWKVLEKEIALYEYTEFTGSSDSWLRSFTSLIRQSDLLITSENFVYMLRNLFLSQAQYAKYKRDIIFDKRGTMLEASRVTVQLRYVGARNQSRAMHLFRRLAETAELNTGVYADFFQFAEQYSAVLPATLTTIAIAGAAVIIVSLLFIPETIASVWVALTIVSINVGILGFMTFWDVRLNFISMVTIVMSIGFCVDFASHLAYNFAKGSDVIVSERMRNALYAVGTPILQSASSTIIGVSFLASAESYVFRSFLKTIILVITLGALHGLVFLPVLLTLFHSNDTNNKRRQIHAISRLPQIDPRCCASTDTRPFSNVGKVDIYARGSGYSGGGPTTAQPVHTKRECGQYAAPGAIFSSPLKLGFHQTATPHYDYLSPVYLPNSIAKEFGVEHRCLSTKRRIYTGEMGK
;
A
#
# COMPACT_ATOMS: atom_id res chain seq x y z
N MET A 1 -4.49 -11.29 38.13
CA MET A 1 -3.77 -12.58 38.00
C MET A 1 -2.88 -12.61 36.76
N MET A 2 -3.43 -12.39 35.54
CA MET A 2 -2.66 -12.42 34.28
C MET A 2 -1.52 -11.38 34.18
N ALA A 3 -1.75 -10.13 34.58
CA ALA A 3 -0.67 -9.13 34.57
C ALA A 3 0.53 -9.55 35.44
N LYS A 4 0.27 -10.14 36.63
CA LYS A 4 1.31 -10.66 37.51
C LYS A 4 2.09 -11.82 36.86
N PHE A 5 1.41 -12.71 36.14
CA PHE A 5 2.06 -13.77 35.35
C PHE A 5 3.01 -13.19 34.29
N PHE A 6 2.62 -12.13 33.58
CA PHE A 6 3.50 -11.44 32.64
C PHE A 6 4.73 -10.81 33.30
N ARG A 7 4.57 -10.25 34.49
CA ARG A 7 5.66 -9.61 35.23
C ARG A 7 6.67 -10.59 35.80
N THR A 8 6.24 -11.75 36.30
CA THR A 8 7.12 -12.72 36.95
C THR A 8 7.46 -13.85 35.99
N THR A 9 6.58 -14.83 35.84
CA THR A 9 6.85 -16.11 35.19
C THR A 9 7.21 -15.96 33.72
N TYR A 10 6.46 -15.17 32.96
CA TYR A 10 6.69 -15.03 31.52
C TYR A 10 7.94 -14.22 31.20
N SER A 11 8.13 -13.07 31.87
CA SER A 11 9.32 -12.25 31.66
C SER A 11 10.59 -12.94 32.15
N ASP A 12 10.54 -13.71 33.25
CA ASP A 12 11.65 -14.53 33.73
C ASP A 12 12.11 -15.52 32.65
N ALA A 13 11.16 -16.21 32.01
CA ALA A 13 11.46 -17.12 30.92
C ALA A 13 12.12 -16.39 29.73
N LEU A 14 11.61 -15.21 29.34
CA LEU A 14 12.21 -14.40 28.26
C LEU A 14 13.59 -13.82 28.59
N LEU A 15 13.91 -13.65 29.87
CA LEU A 15 15.23 -13.17 30.31
C LEU A 15 16.27 -14.30 30.36
N GLN A 16 15.86 -15.57 30.46
CA GLN A 16 16.78 -16.70 30.51
C GLN A 16 17.60 -16.82 29.21
N PRO A 17 18.93 -17.02 29.29
CA PRO A 17 19.81 -17.01 28.12
C PRO A 17 19.49 -18.12 27.11
N ILE A 18 19.11 -19.31 27.58
CA ILE A 18 18.75 -20.46 26.73
C ILE A 18 17.50 -20.12 25.89
N PHE A 19 16.45 -19.59 26.55
CA PHE A 19 15.23 -19.18 25.87
C PHE A 19 15.47 -18.05 24.88
N ARG A 20 16.32 -17.08 25.21
CA ARG A 20 16.69 -16.00 24.29
C ARG A 20 17.34 -16.51 23.01
N VAL A 21 18.31 -17.42 23.13
CA VAL A 21 18.96 -18.02 21.96
C VAL A 21 17.95 -18.80 21.13
N ALA A 22 17.07 -19.59 21.77
CA ALA A 22 16.01 -20.30 21.06
C ALA A 22 15.05 -19.37 20.31
N ILE A 23 14.67 -18.23 20.91
CA ILE A 23 13.79 -17.22 20.29
C ILE A 23 14.49 -16.57 19.08
N ILE A 24 15.77 -16.24 19.18
CA ILE A 24 16.53 -15.66 18.06
C ILE A 24 16.64 -16.66 16.90
N ILE A 25 16.95 -17.92 17.19
CA ILE A 25 16.99 -18.99 16.17
C ILE A 25 15.62 -19.13 15.49
N THR A 26 14.54 -19.13 16.29
CA THR A 26 13.17 -19.19 15.77
C THR A 26 12.84 -17.98 14.91
N PHE A 27 13.27 -16.79 15.31
CA PHE A 27 13.07 -15.56 14.52
C PHE A 27 13.81 -15.61 13.19
N ILE A 28 15.06 -16.09 13.16
CA ILE A 28 15.84 -16.26 11.93
C ILE A 28 15.16 -17.29 11.01
N ALA A 29 14.73 -18.44 11.56
CA ALA A 29 13.99 -19.46 10.81
C ALA A 29 12.67 -18.89 10.25
N TYR A 30 11.95 -18.11 11.05
CA TYR A 30 10.74 -17.40 10.63
C TYR A 30 11.00 -16.48 9.44
N ILE A 31 12.04 -15.63 9.49
CA ILE A 31 12.39 -14.73 8.37
C ILE A 31 12.75 -15.53 7.11
N GLY A 32 13.52 -16.62 7.26
CA GLY A 32 13.88 -17.52 6.15
C GLY A 32 12.65 -18.15 5.47
N LEU A 33 11.73 -18.70 6.27
CA LEU A 33 10.48 -19.29 5.79
C LEU A 33 9.57 -18.24 5.15
N ALA A 34 9.43 -17.06 5.76
CA ALA A 34 8.62 -15.98 5.23
C ALA A 34 9.15 -15.49 3.88
N THR A 35 10.47 -15.28 3.76
CA THR A 35 11.11 -14.85 2.51
C THR A 35 10.94 -15.88 1.41
N TRP A 36 11.11 -17.17 1.72
CA TRP A 36 10.82 -18.26 0.78
C TRP A 36 9.35 -18.27 0.35
N GLY A 37 8.44 -18.06 1.29
CA GLY A 37 7.00 -17.97 1.02
C GLY A 37 6.64 -16.80 0.10
N CYS A 38 7.28 -15.63 0.26
CA CYS A 38 7.04 -14.45 -0.57
C CYS A 38 7.38 -14.69 -2.04
N VAL A 39 8.42 -15.49 -2.33
CA VAL A 39 8.80 -15.84 -3.71
C VAL A 39 7.77 -16.76 -4.38
N ASN A 40 7.06 -17.56 -3.58
CA ASN A 40 6.12 -18.59 -4.06
C ASN A 40 4.65 -18.17 -3.95
N VAL A 41 4.37 -16.88 -3.67
CA VAL A 41 2.99 -16.40 -3.52
C VAL A 41 2.23 -16.51 -4.84
N LYS A 42 1.03 -17.09 -4.78
CA LYS A 42 0.13 -17.20 -5.94
C LYS A 42 -0.66 -15.90 -6.10
N PHE A 43 -0.85 -15.42 -7.32
CA PHE A 43 -1.59 -14.19 -7.59
C PHE A 43 -3.02 -14.47 -8.10
N GLY A 44 -3.94 -13.57 -7.80
CA GLY A 44 -5.25 -13.50 -8.44
C GLY A 44 -6.42 -14.07 -7.65
N LEU A 45 -7.62 -13.85 -8.19
CA LEU A 45 -8.90 -14.28 -7.64
C LEU A 45 -9.75 -14.77 -8.80
N GLU A 46 -9.84 -16.08 -8.97
CA GLU A 46 -10.59 -16.64 -10.09
C GLU A 46 -12.08 -16.31 -9.91
N PRO A 47 -12.81 -15.98 -10.99
CA PRO A 47 -14.25 -15.69 -10.89
C PRO A 47 -15.03 -16.81 -10.19
N ASN A 48 -14.58 -18.06 -10.35
CA ASN A 48 -15.13 -19.26 -9.72
C ASN A 48 -15.03 -19.25 -8.17
N ASP A 49 -14.10 -18.48 -7.61
CA ASP A 49 -13.91 -18.34 -6.16
C ASP A 49 -14.90 -17.37 -5.51
N LEU A 50 -15.52 -16.49 -6.30
CA LEU A 50 -16.55 -15.57 -5.80
C LEU A 50 -17.84 -16.32 -5.47
N LEU A 51 -18.08 -17.45 -6.13
CA LEU A 51 -19.27 -18.26 -5.94
C LEU A 51 -19.09 -19.24 -4.76
N PRO A 52 -20.19 -19.55 -4.05
CA PRO A 52 -20.16 -20.58 -3.02
C PRO A 52 -19.72 -21.93 -3.59
N ASP A 53 -18.99 -22.72 -2.81
CA ASP A 53 -18.42 -24.00 -3.24
C ASP A 53 -19.47 -24.98 -3.78
N ASN A 54 -20.64 -25.02 -3.14
CA ASN A 54 -21.75 -25.91 -3.48
C ASN A 54 -22.75 -25.31 -4.49
N SER A 55 -22.47 -24.11 -5.02
CA SER A 55 -23.41 -23.44 -5.93
C SER A 55 -23.47 -24.10 -7.31
N TYR A 56 -24.66 -24.10 -7.92
CA TYR A 56 -24.83 -24.57 -9.30
C TYR A 56 -23.97 -23.73 -10.27
N GLY A 57 -23.83 -22.42 -10.01
CA GLY A 57 -23.04 -21.51 -10.84
C GLY A 57 -21.56 -21.92 -10.93
N LYS A 58 -20.94 -22.28 -9.80
CA LYS A 58 -19.54 -22.75 -9.79
C LYS A 58 -19.38 -24.05 -10.57
N ARG A 59 -20.31 -25.00 -10.43
CA ARG A 59 -20.31 -26.25 -11.21
C ARG A 59 -20.46 -26.00 -12.70
N THR A 60 -21.35 -25.10 -13.08
CA THR A 60 -21.56 -24.71 -14.48
C THR A 60 -20.30 -24.08 -15.07
N LEU A 61 -19.66 -23.14 -14.36
CA LEU A 61 -18.43 -22.49 -14.84
C LEU A 61 -17.27 -23.48 -14.96
N LEU A 62 -17.05 -24.35 -13.98
CA LEU A 62 -16.00 -25.38 -14.06
C LEU A 62 -16.25 -26.38 -15.20
N THR A 63 -17.50 -26.73 -15.45
CA THR A 63 -17.87 -27.61 -16.57
C THR A 63 -17.68 -26.90 -17.91
N ALA A 64 -18.05 -25.62 -17.99
CA ALA A 64 -17.82 -24.78 -19.16
C ALA A 64 -16.33 -24.63 -19.45
N GLU A 65 -15.49 -24.40 -18.44
CA GLU A 65 -14.03 -24.33 -18.60
C GLU A 65 -13.44 -25.69 -19.01
N LYS A 66 -13.91 -26.79 -18.42
CA LYS A 66 -13.40 -28.13 -18.75
C LYS A 66 -13.69 -28.57 -20.18
N TYR A 67 -14.92 -28.33 -20.66
CA TYR A 67 -15.37 -28.85 -21.97
C TYR A 67 -15.38 -27.80 -23.09
N PHE A 68 -15.48 -26.51 -22.74
CA PHE A 68 -15.62 -25.39 -23.69
C PHE A 68 -14.57 -24.29 -23.46
N SER A 69 -13.39 -24.62 -22.92
CA SER A 69 -12.29 -23.65 -22.71
C SER A 69 -11.75 -23.04 -24.01
N GLY A 70 -11.88 -23.74 -25.14
CA GLY A 70 -11.32 -23.32 -26.44
C GLY A 70 -12.24 -22.42 -27.27
N ASP A 71 -13.54 -22.47 -27.04
CA ASP A 71 -14.54 -21.88 -27.94
C ASP A 71 -15.52 -21.00 -27.16
N GLY A 72 -15.47 -19.68 -27.39
CA GLY A 72 -16.51 -18.76 -26.91
C GLY A 72 -16.04 -17.35 -26.58
N ASN A 73 -14.76 -17.17 -26.28
CA ASN A 73 -14.23 -15.85 -25.95
C ASN A 73 -13.65 -15.17 -27.18
N PHE A 74 -14.08 -13.93 -27.41
CA PHE A 74 -13.64 -13.12 -28.54
C PHE A 74 -12.93 -11.87 -28.03
N LEU A 75 -11.86 -11.50 -28.72
CA LEU A 75 -11.30 -10.16 -28.68
C LEU A 75 -12.12 -9.29 -29.62
N HIS A 76 -12.76 -8.26 -29.09
CA HIS A 76 -13.42 -7.24 -29.87
C HIS A 76 -12.41 -6.15 -30.23
N VAL A 77 -12.13 -6.01 -31.52
CA VAL A 77 -11.29 -4.94 -32.08
C VAL A 77 -12.22 -3.89 -32.67
N TRP A 78 -12.18 -2.68 -32.12
CA TRP A 78 -12.99 -1.53 -32.50
C TRP A 78 -12.12 -0.54 -33.24
N MET A 79 -12.52 -0.14 -34.43
CA MET A 79 -11.90 0.92 -35.21
C MET A 79 -12.91 2.06 -35.30
N TYR A 80 -12.56 3.25 -34.82
CA TYR A 80 -13.52 4.37 -34.71
C TYR A 80 -12.95 5.66 -35.30
N ASN A 81 -13.80 6.68 -35.44
CA ASN A 81 -13.47 7.93 -36.14
C ASN A 81 -12.96 7.70 -37.57
N LEU A 82 -13.48 6.66 -38.25
CA LEU A 82 -13.06 6.31 -39.60
C LEU A 82 -13.49 7.38 -40.61
N SER A 83 -14.59 8.09 -40.37
CA SER A 83 -15.09 9.16 -41.25
C SER A 83 -14.18 10.39 -41.28
N THR A 84 -13.45 10.65 -40.19
CA THR A 84 -12.55 11.81 -40.03
C THR A 84 -11.09 11.45 -40.30
N THR A 85 -10.77 10.16 -40.38
CA THR A 85 -9.41 9.68 -40.61
C THR A 85 -8.99 9.94 -42.06
N ASN A 86 -7.87 10.63 -42.27
CA ASN A 86 -7.34 10.86 -43.61
C ASN A 86 -6.58 9.63 -44.13
N PHE A 87 -7.25 8.81 -44.94
CA PHE A 87 -6.66 7.63 -45.58
C PHE A 87 -5.67 7.97 -46.73
N LYS A 88 -5.47 9.26 -47.06
CA LYS A 88 -4.68 9.72 -48.22
C LYS A 88 -5.20 9.06 -49.50
N HIS A 89 -4.30 8.49 -50.31
CA HIS A 89 -4.64 7.71 -51.51
C HIS A 89 -4.86 6.22 -51.23
N ARG A 90 -4.80 5.79 -49.97
CA ARG A 90 -4.98 4.37 -49.62
C ARG A 90 -6.45 4.03 -49.56
N LYS A 91 -6.79 2.86 -50.11
CA LYS A 91 -8.14 2.30 -50.09
C LYS A 91 -8.50 1.90 -48.66
N ILE A 92 -9.62 2.40 -48.13
CA ILE A 92 -10.08 2.17 -46.74
C ILE A 92 -10.09 0.68 -46.37
N TRP A 93 -10.62 -0.18 -47.24
CA TRP A 93 -10.66 -1.63 -47.01
C TRP A 93 -9.28 -2.28 -46.92
N LYS A 94 -8.25 -1.75 -47.58
CA LYS A 94 -6.88 -2.27 -47.43
C LYS A 94 -6.27 -1.90 -46.08
N VAL A 95 -6.60 -0.71 -45.57
CA VAL A 95 -6.12 -0.26 -44.26
C VAL A 95 -6.81 -1.04 -43.15
N LEU A 96 -8.13 -1.22 -43.24
CA LEU A 96 -8.90 -2.05 -42.32
C LEU A 96 -8.41 -3.51 -42.32
N GLU A 97 -8.13 -4.10 -43.50
CA GLU A 97 -7.61 -5.46 -43.59
C GLU A 97 -6.24 -5.60 -42.90
N LYS A 98 -5.35 -4.61 -43.10
CA LYS A 98 -4.03 -4.58 -42.43
C LYS A 98 -4.19 -4.48 -40.91
N GLU A 99 -5.13 -3.68 -40.43
CA GLU A 99 -5.41 -3.52 -39.00
C GLU A 99 -5.96 -4.82 -38.40
N ILE A 100 -6.93 -5.46 -39.04
CA ILE A 100 -7.48 -6.75 -38.58
C ILE A 100 -6.39 -7.81 -38.49
N ALA A 101 -5.50 -7.86 -39.49
CA ALA A 101 -4.41 -8.83 -39.53
C ALA A 101 -3.39 -8.67 -38.38
N LEU A 102 -3.30 -7.51 -37.73
CA LEU A 102 -2.42 -7.32 -36.55
C LEU A 102 -2.84 -8.17 -35.35
N TYR A 103 -4.14 -8.47 -35.24
CA TYR A 103 -4.70 -9.18 -34.10
C TYR A 103 -4.91 -10.67 -34.38
N GLU A 104 -4.74 -11.13 -35.62
CA GLU A 104 -4.91 -12.53 -35.98
C GLU A 104 -3.64 -13.34 -35.74
N TYR A 105 -3.81 -14.62 -35.38
CA TYR A 105 -2.71 -15.58 -35.23
C TYR A 105 -1.58 -15.10 -34.31
N THR A 106 -1.91 -14.31 -33.29
CA THR A 106 -0.97 -13.96 -32.22
C THR A 106 -0.80 -15.14 -31.26
N GLU A 107 0.07 -15.02 -30.25
CA GLU A 107 0.20 -16.01 -29.17
C GLU A 107 -1.15 -16.34 -28.49
N PHE A 108 -2.10 -15.39 -28.49
CA PHE A 108 -3.37 -15.49 -27.77
C PHE A 108 -4.62 -15.43 -28.66
N THR A 109 -4.46 -15.44 -29.99
CA THR A 109 -5.59 -15.31 -30.93
C THR A 109 -5.49 -16.28 -32.11
N GLY A 110 -6.65 -16.65 -32.64
CA GLY A 110 -6.81 -17.39 -33.89
C GLY A 110 -7.26 -16.50 -35.04
N SER A 111 -8.19 -17.01 -35.83
CA SER A 111 -8.81 -16.30 -36.95
C SER A 111 -9.84 -15.26 -36.48
N SER A 112 -10.06 -14.22 -37.30
CA SER A 112 -11.14 -13.25 -37.12
C SER A 112 -12.42 -13.61 -37.88
N ASP A 113 -13.58 -13.24 -37.31
CA ASP A 113 -14.86 -13.19 -38.02
C ASP A 113 -15.00 -11.81 -38.68
N SER A 114 -14.35 -11.65 -39.83
CA SER A 114 -14.23 -10.37 -40.53
C SER A 114 -15.36 -10.17 -41.55
N TRP A 115 -16.25 -9.22 -41.26
CA TRP A 115 -17.27 -8.76 -42.21
C TRP A 115 -16.64 -8.24 -43.52
N LEU A 116 -15.44 -7.67 -43.44
CA LEU A 116 -14.72 -7.11 -44.58
C LEU A 116 -14.27 -8.21 -45.55
N ARG A 117 -13.81 -9.34 -45.03
CA ARG A 117 -13.47 -10.52 -45.85
C ARG A 117 -14.71 -11.17 -46.45
N SER A 118 -15.80 -11.28 -45.69
CA SER A 118 -17.09 -11.73 -46.23
C SER A 118 -17.59 -10.80 -47.35
N PHE A 119 -17.51 -9.48 -47.13
CA PHE A 119 -17.89 -8.47 -48.12
C PHE A 119 -17.04 -8.55 -49.39
N THR A 120 -15.72 -8.58 -49.25
CA THR A 120 -14.81 -8.68 -50.41
C THR A 120 -14.96 -10.00 -51.16
N SER A 121 -15.28 -11.10 -50.47
CA SER A 121 -15.63 -12.37 -51.11
C SER A 121 -16.92 -12.27 -51.92
N LEU A 122 -17.98 -11.66 -51.38
CA LEU A 122 -19.24 -11.43 -52.10
C LEU A 122 -19.02 -10.60 -53.37
N ILE A 123 -18.26 -9.50 -53.25
CA ILE A 123 -17.98 -8.62 -54.37
C ILE A 123 -17.17 -9.33 -55.46
N ARG A 124 -16.17 -10.13 -55.08
CA ARG A 124 -15.38 -10.95 -56.02
C ARG A 124 -16.24 -11.99 -56.74
N GLN A 125 -17.17 -12.64 -56.04
CA GLN A 125 -18.09 -13.61 -56.65
C GLN A 125 -19.10 -12.95 -57.58
N SER A 126 -19.41 -11.68 -57.37
CA SER A 126 -20.37 -10.91 -58.17
C SER A 126 -19.70 -10.10 -59.30
N ASP A 127 -18.38 -10.22 -59.47
CA ASP A 127 -17.56 -9.44 -60.42
C ASP A 127 -17.76 -7.92 -60.34
N LEU A 128 -18.07 -7.39 -59.16
CA LEU A 128 -18.26 -5.95 -58.94
C LEU A 128 -16.93 -5.24 -58.61
N LEU A 129 -16.77 -4.01 -59.08
CA LEU A 129 -15.58 -3.19 -58.80
C LEU A 129 -15.79 -2.29 -57.57
N ILE A 130 -14.92 -2.41 -56.57
CA ILE A 130 -14.91 -1.54 -55.39
C ILE A 130 -14.06 -0.29 -55.64
N THR A 131 -14.71 0.87 -55.56
CA THR A 131 -14.12 2.21 -55.58
C THR A 131 -14.34 2.89 -54.22
N SER A 132 -13.61 3.97 -53.94
CA SER A 132 -13.77 4.71 -52.68
C SER A 132 -15.16 5.34 -52.56
N GLU A 133 -15.79 5.68 -53.67
CA GLU A 133 -17.12 6.33 -53.71
C GLU A 133 -18.26 5.32 -53.53
N ASN A 134 -18.13 4.12 -54.10
CA ASN A 134 -19.20 3.11 -54.04
C ASN A 134 -19.08 2.15 -52.85
N PHE A 135 -17.96 2.17 -52.11
CA PHE A 135 -17.69 1.24 -51.01
C PHE A 135 -18.80 1.23 -49.96
N VAL A 136 -19.15 2.41 -49.43
CA VAL A 136 -20.17 2.54 -48.37
C VAL A 136 -21.56 2.21 -48.90
N TYR A 137 -21.87 2.61 -50.13
CA TYR A 137 -23.14 2.30 -50.78
C TYR A 137 -23.33 0.79 -50.95
N MET A 138 -22.33 0.07 -51.48
CA MET A 138 -22.37 -1.38 -51.65
C MET A 138 -22.42 -2.10 -50.30
N LEU A 139 -21.65 -1.62 -49.32
CA LEU A 139 -21.66 -2.20 -47.97
C LEU A 139 -23.06 -2.14 -47.34
N ARG A 140 -23.73 -0.98 -47.45
CA ARG A 140 -25.05 -0.77 -46.86
C ARG A 140 -26.18 -1.45 -47.63
N ASN A 141 -26.22 -1.26 -48.94
CA ASN A 141 -27.40 -1.59 -49.75
C ASN A 141 -27.31 -2.96 -50.42
N LEU A 142 -26.12 -3.53 -50.55
CA LEU A 142 -25.91 -4.84 -51.19
C LEU A 142 -25.48 -5.91 -50.18
N PHE A 143 -24.54 -5.61 -49.28
CA PHE A 143 -24.07 -6.59 -48.30
C PHE A 143 -25.00 -6.69 -47.09
N LEU A 144 -25.25 -5.59 -46.39
CA LEU A 144 -26.08 -5.59 -45.16
C LEU A 144 -27.59 -5.77 -45.42
N SER A 145 -28.04 -5.71 -46.67
CA SER A 145 -29.43 -6.00 -47.06
C SER A 145 -29.72 -7.50 -47.14
N GLN A 146 -28.70 -8.34 -47.30
CA GLN A 146 -28.87 -9.79 -47.39
C GLN A 146 -28.98 -10.41 -46.00
N ALA A 147 -29.98 -11.28 -45.81
CA ALA A 147 -30.25 -11.92 -44.52
C ALA A 147 -29.03 -12.70 -43.96
N GLN A 148 -28.22 -13.30 -44.85
CA GLN A 148 -27.02 -14.05 -44.46
C GLN A 148 -25.94 -13.21 -43.76
N TYR A 149 -25.90 -11.90 -44.02
CA TYR A 149 -24.92 -10.98 -43.43
C TYR A 149 -25.50 -10.11 -42.32
N ALA A 150 -26.74 -10.38 -41.89
CA ALA A 150 -27.42 -9.63 -40.85
C ALA A 150 -26.65 -9.60 -39.52
N LYS A 151 -25.83 -10.62 -39.23
CA LYS A 151 -24.97 -10.67 -38.03
C LYS A 151 -24.02 -9.47 -37.92
N TYR A 152 -23.53 -8.94 -39.05
CA TYR A 152 -22.58 -7.83 -39.09
C TYR A 152 -23.22 -6.44 -39.00
N LYS A 153 -24.57 -6.35 -38.96
CA LYS A 153 -25.28 -5.07 -38.91
C LYS A 153 -24.93 -4.25 -37.66
N ARG A 154 -24.55 -4.91 -36.57
CA ARG A 154 -24.09 -4.27 -35.32
C ARG A 154 -22.60 -3.96 -35.31
N ASP A 155 -21.85 -4.52 -36.24
CA ASP A 155 -20.40 -4.37 -36.34
C ASP A 155 -20.01 -3.20 -37.24
N ILE A 156 -20.94 -2.62 -38.00
CA ILE A 156 -20.70 -1.55 -38.97
C ILE A 156 -21.60 -0.37 -38.62
N ILE A 157 -20.98 0.76 -38.28
CA ILE A 157 -21.67 2.01 -37.94
C ILE A 157 -21.31 3.07 -38.98
N PHE A 158 -22.33 3.66 -39.59
CA PHE A 158 -22.18 4.74 -40.57
C PHE A 158 -22.30 6.11 -39.91
N ASP A 159 -21.81 7.14 -40.60
CA ASP A 159 -22.02 8.53 -40.20
C ASP A 159 -23.51 8.93 -40.21
N LYS A 160 -23.84 10.10 -39.67
CA LYS A 160 -25.22 10.61 -39.62
C LYS A 160 -25.87 10.73 -41.01
N ARG A 161 -25.07 10.86 -42.08
CA ARG A 161 -25.53 11.02 -43.47
C ARG A 161 -25.64 9.68 -44.19
N GLY A 162 -25.11 8.59 -43.62
CA GLY A 162 -24.98 7.29 -44.25
C GLY A 162 -23.98 7.26 -45.41
N THR A 163 -23.08 8.24 -45.49
CA THR A 163 -22.14 8.42 -46.61
C THR A 163 -20.76 7.86 -46.32
N MET A 164 -20.35 7.86 -45.06
CA MET A 164 -19.04 7.40 -44.61
C MET A 164 -19.18 6.32 -43.54
N LEU A 165 -18.14 5.49 -43.41
CA LEU A 165 -18.00 4.56 -42.30
C LEU A 165 -17.48 5.32 -41.08
N GLU A 166 -18.20 5.28 -39.96
CA GLU A 166 -17.85 5.98 -38.73
C GLU A 166 -17.05 5.08 -37.78
N ALA A 167 -17.57 3.88 -37.54
CA ALA A 167 -16.93 2.89 -36.69
C ALA A 167 -17.19 1.47 -37.22
N SER A 168 -16.25 0.58 -36.91
CA SER A 168 -16.27 -0.82 -37.30
C SER A 168 -15.78 -1.68 -36.13
N ARG A 169 -16.39 -2.84 -35.94
CA ARG A 169 -15.96 -3.85 -34.98
C ARG A 169 -15.66 -5.15 -35.70
N VAL A 170 -14.60 -5.83 -35.30
CA VAL A 170 -14.28 -7.20 -35.73
C VAL A 170 -13.99 -8.05 -34.51
N THR A 171 -14.49 -9.28 -34.50
CA THR A 171 -14.20 -10.24 -33.45
C THR A 171 -13.07 -11.16 -33.87
N VAL A 172 -12.10 -11.36 -32.99
CA VAL A 172 -11.00 -12.30 -33.18
C VAL A 172 -11.11 -13.40 -32.14
N GLN A 173 -11.07 -14.67 -32.57
CA GLN A 173 -11.17 -15.80 -31.65
C GLN A 173 -9.97 -15.79 -30.69
N LEU A 174 -10.21 -15.80 -29.39
CA LEU A 174 -9.13 -15.94 -28.41
C LEU A 174 -8.70 -17.41 -28.31
N ARG A 175 -7.41 -17.63 -28.07
CA ARG A 175 -6.82 -18.97 -27.86
C ARG A 175 -5.83 -18.91 -26.71
N TYR A 176 -5.78 -19.99 -25.93
CA TYR A 176 -4.76 -20.18 -24.88
C TYR A 176 -4.69 -19.07 -23.81
N VAL A 177 -5.78 -18.34 -23.56
CA VAL A 177 -5.86 -17.35 -22.47
C VAL A 177 -6.40 -18.00 -21.21
N GLY A 178 -5.50 -18.34 -20.28
CA GLY A 178 -5.80 -18.87 -18.96
C GLY A 178 -5.49 -17.87 -17.83
N ALA A 179 -5.86 -18.19 -16.60
CA ALA A 179 -5.72 -17.29 -15.44
C ALA A 179 -4.29 -16.72 -15.25
N ARG A 180 -3.25 -17.47 -15.63
CA ARG A 180 -1.84 -17.06 -15.47
C ARG A 180 -1.34 -16.07 -16.52
N ASN A 181 -1.92 -16.04 -17.71
CA ASN A 181 -1.43 -15.24 -18.83
C ASN A 181 -2.43 -14.17 -19.32
N GLN A 182 -3.60 -14.05 -18.67
CA GLN A 182 -4.60 -13.00 -18.92
C GLN A 182 -4.01 -11.59 -18.91
N SER A 183 -3.23 -11.22 -17.89
CA SER A 183 -2.59 -9.90 -17.82
C SER A 183 -1.62 -9.67 -18.99
N ARG A 184 -0.84 -10.69 -19.37
CA ARG A 184 0.09 -10.61 -20.51
C ARG A 184 -0.65 -10.47 -21.84
N ALA A 185 -1.74 -11.21 -22.04
CA ALA A 185 -2.57 -11.11 -23.24
C ALA A 185 -3.21 -9.72 -23.37
N MET A 186 -3.77 -9.18 -22.28
CA MET A 186 -4.33 -7.81 -22.25
C MET A 186 -3.27 -6.77 -22.63
N HIS A 187 -2.07 -6.82 -22.03
CA HIS A 187 -0.98 -5.90 -22.34
C HIS A 187 -0.47 -6.06 -23.78
N LEU A 188 -0.51 -7.26 -24.36
CA LEU A 188 -0.19 -7.46 -25.77
C LEU A 188 -1.21 -6.74 -26.66
N PHE A 189 -2.51 -7.00 -26.47
CA PHE A 189 -3.55 -6.43 -27.31
C PHE A 189 -3.61 -4.91 -27.22
N ARG A 190 -3.42 -4.34 -26.03
CA ARG A 190 -3.35 -2.88 -25.85
C ARG A 190 -2.15 -2.27 -26.55
N ARG A 191 -0.97 -2.90 -26.47
CA ARG A 191 0.21 -2.43 -27.20
C ARG A 191 0.01 -2.48 -28.71
N LEU A 192 -0.65 -3.53 -29.24
CA LEU A 192 -1.01 -3.59 -30.66
C LEU A 192 -1.92 -2.42 -31.05
N ALA A 193 -2.93 -2.12 -30.23
CA ALA A 193 -3.83 -0.99 -30.44
C ALA A 193 -3.12 0.38 -30.36
N GLU A 194 -2.14 0.54 -29.47
CA GLU A 194 -1.31 1.76 -29.38
C GLU A 194 -0.41 1.94 -30.61
N THR A 195 0.02 0.85 -31.25
CA THR A 195 0.83 0.89 -32.48
C THR A 195 0.01 1.00 -33.76
N ALA A 196 -1.32 0.95 -33.66
CA ALA A 196 -2.22 0.97 -34.80
C ALA A 196 -2.15 2.30 -35.57
N GLU A 197 -2.28 2.23 -36.90
CA GLU A 197 -2.40 3.44 -37.73
C GLU A 197 -3.78 4.10 -37.60
N LEU A 198 -4.78 3.33 -37.17
CA LEU A 198 -6.15 3.77 -36.93
C LEU A 198 -6.42 3.94 -35.45
N ASN A 199 -7.36 4.84 -35.12
CA ASN A 199 -7.90 4.93 -33.77
C ASN A 199 -8.59 3.61 -33.42
N THR A 200 -7.90 2.78 -32.65
CA THR A 200 -8.28 1.39 -32.39
C THR A 200 -8.39 1.15 -30.89
N GLY A 201 -9.48 0.51 -30.48
CA GLY A 201 -9.71 0.04 -29.13
C GLY A 201 -9.87 -1.47 -29.12
N VAL A 202 -9.42 -2.12 -28.06
CA VAL A 202 -9.55 -3.56 -27.88
C VAL A 202 -10.22 -3.88 -26.56
N TYR A 203 -11.09 -4.88 -26.57
CA TYR A 203 -11.78 -5.34 -25.37
C TYR A 203 -12.09 -6.84 -25.44
N ALA A 204 -11.91 -7.52 -24.32
CA ALA A 204 -12.40 -8.88 -24.09
C ALA A 204 -12.90 -8.96 -22.64
N ASP A 205 -13.86 -9.85 -22.36
CA ASP A 205 -14.51 -9.91 -21.04
C ASP A 205 -13.53 -10.15 -19.89
N PHE A 206 -12.42 -10.86 -20.13
CA PHE A 206 -11.40 -11.11 -19.11
C PHE A 206 -10.55 -9.88 -18.77
N PHE A 207 -10.64 -8.77 -19.52
CA PHE A 207 -9.83 -7.57 -19.29
C PHE A 207 -10.06 -6.98 -17.90
N GLN A 208 -11.30 -7.04 -17.39
CA GLN A 208 -11.61 -6.53 -16.05
C GLN A 208 -10.80 -7.25 -14.96
N PHE A 209 -10.66 -8.58 -15.06
CA PHE A 209 -9.86 -9.37 -14.13
C PHE A 209 -8.36 -9.18 -14.35
N ALA A 210 -7.93 -9.13 -15.62
CA ALA A 210 -6.53 -8.91 -15.98
C ALA A 210 -5.98 -7.56 -15.50
N GLU A 211 -6.80 -6.51 -15.56
CA GLU A 211 -6.49 -5.18 -15.03
C GLU A 211 -6.28 -5.24 -13.52
N GLN A 212 -7.23 -5.86 -12.81
CA GLN A 212 -7.16 -6.01 -11.37
C GLN A 212 -5.90 -6.77 -10.95
N TYR A 213 -5.59 -7.90 -11.60
CA TYR A 213 -4.38 -8.67 -11.29
C TYR A 213 -3.09 -7.89 -11.54
N SER A 214 -3.04 -7.10 -12.62
CA SER A 214 -1.89 -6.25 -12.94
C SER A 214 -1.69 -5.17 -11.87
N ALA A 215 -2.78 -4.66 -11.30
CA ALA A 215 -2.74 -3.60 -10.30
C ALA A 215 -2.47 -4.09 -8.86
N VAL A 216 -2.87 -5.32 -8.49
CA VAL A 216 -2.81 -5.80 -7.10
C VAL A 216 -1.40 -5.72 -6.50
N LEU A 217 -0.39 -6.27 -7.16
CA LEU A 217 0.96 -6.32 -6.59
C LEU A 217 1.59 -4.92 -6.44
N PRO A 218 1.63 -4.06 -7.49
CA PRO A 218 2.14 -2.70 -7.35
C PRO A 218 1.37 -1.89 -6.30
N ALA A 219 0.04 -2.00 -6.26
CA ALA A 219 -0.79 -1.31 -5.28
C ALA A 219 -0.51 -1.81 -3.86
N THR A 220 -0.32 -3.11 -3.66
CA THR A 220 0.00 -3.69 -2.35
C THR A 220 1.35 -3.19 -1.86
N LEU A 221 2.40 -3.23 -2.70
CA LEU A 221 3.73 -2.77 -2.31
C LEU A 221 3.77 -1.26 -2.02
N THR A 222 3.12 -0.45 -2.86
CA THR A 222 3.09 1.01 -2.67
C THR A 222 2.29 1.39 -1.42
N THR A 223 1.14 0.76 -1.16
CA THR A 223 0.35 1.02 0.04
C THR A 223 1.07 0.58 1.32
N ILE A 224 1.74 -0.58 1.32
CA ILE A 224 2.59 -1.01 2.45
C ILE A 224 3.71 0.00 2.69
N ALA A 225 4.39 0.47 1.63
CA ALA A 225 5.48 1.42 1.76
C ALA A 225 5.02 2.77 2.35
N ILE A 226 3.92 3.33 1.82
CA ILE A 226 3.38 4.62 2.27
C ILE A 226 2.85 4.51 3.71
N ALA A 227 2.04 3.49 4.02
CA ALA A 227 1.49 3.28 5.35
C ALA A 227 2.61 2.98 6.37
N GLY A 228 3.59 2.16 6.00
CA GLY A 228 4.76 1.87 6.82
C GLY A 228 5.58 3.14 7.10
N ALA A 229 5.85 3.98 6.09
CA ALA A 229 6.57 5.23 6.28
C ALA A 229 5.81 6.19 7.23
N ALA A 230 4.50 6.34 7.05
CA ALA A 230 3.67 7.17 7.93
C ALA A 230 3.75 6.70 9.39
N VAL A 231 3.66 5.40 9.61
CA VAL A 231 3.78 4.79 10.94
C VAL A 231 5.15 4.99 11.56
N ILE A 232 6.23 4.89 10.77
CA ILE A 232 7.60 5.13 11.25
C ILE A 232 7.74 6.58 11.72
N ILE A 233 7.23 7.53 10.94
CA ILE A 233 7.26 8.97 11.29
C ILE A 233 6.50 9.22 12.60
N VAL A 234 5.28 8.68 12.72
CA VAL A 234 4.48 8.80 13.95
C VAL A 234 5.18 8.15 15.14
N SER A 235 5.75 6.95 14.96
CA SER A 235 6.47 6.25 16.02
C SER A 235 7.70 7.01 16.50
N LEU A 236 8.46 7.64 15.59
CA LEU A 236 9.60 8.50 15.94
C LEU A 236 9.20 9.77 16.69
N LEU A 237 8.01 10.31 16.40
CA LEU A 237 7.52 11.52 17.06
C LEU A 237 6.97 11.25 18.47
N PHE A 238 6.28 10.13 18.68
CA PHE A 238 5.59 9.84 19.93
C PHE A 238 6.35 8.91 20.90
N ILE A 239 7.27 8.08 20.42
CA ILE A 239 8.09 7.20 21.29
C ILE A 239 9.33 7.99 21.73
N PRO A 240 9.54 8.22 23.04
CA PRO A 240 10.61 9.10 23.55
C PRO A 240 12.03 8.58 23.28
N GLU A 241 12.16 7.31 22.87
CA GLU A 241 13.44 6.67 22.61
C GLU A 241 13.57 6.20 21.15
N THR A 242 14.51 6.79 20.41
CA THR A 242 14.68 6.58 18.96
C THR A 242 15.03 5.14 18.60
N ILE A 243 15.89 4.48 19.39
CA ILE A 243 16.26 3.07 19.19
C ILE A 243 15.03 2.17 19.30
N ALA A 244 14.15 2.42 20.27
CA ALA A 244 12.92 1.65 20.44
C ALA A 244 11.97 1.84 19.25
N SER A 245 11.86 3.07 18.73
CA SER A 245 11.08 3.37 17.53
C SER A 245 11.60 2.66 16.27
N VAL A 246 12.92 2.60 16.07
CA VAL A 246 13.52 1.85 14.95
C VAL A 246 13.18 0.36 15.03
N TRP A 247 13.20 -0.24 16.23
CA TRP A 247 12.81 -1.64 16.41
C TRP A 247 11.31 -1.89 16.17
N VAL A 248 10.45 -0.92 16.49
CA VAL A 248 9.03 -0.97 16.11
C VAL A 248 8.90 -0.98 14.58
N ALA A 249 9.61 -0.09 13.88
CA ALA A 249 9.65 -0.04 12.42
C ALA A 249 10.06 -1.40 11.80
N LEU A 250 11.18 -1.97 12.25
CA LEU A 250 11.68 -3.26 11.77
C LEU A 250 10.70 -4.40 12.07
N THR A 251 10.02 -4.35 13.21
CA THR A 251 9.00 -5.33 13.59
C THR A 251 7.81 -5.30 12.64
N ILE A 252 7.34 -4.12 12.24
CA ILE A 252 6.23 -3.98 11.29
C ILE A 252 6.62 -4.56 9.93
N VAL A 253 7.84 -4.26 9.44
CA VAL A 253 8.34 -4.82 8.18
C VAL A 253 8.41 -6.34 8.26
N SER A 254 8.98 -6.87 9.35
CA SER A 254 9.06 -8.32 9.61
C SER A 254 7.69 -9.00 9.58
N ILE A 255 6.67 -8.42 10.23
CA ILE A 255 5.33 -9.00 10.25
C ILE A 255 4.68 -8.98 8.86
N ASN A 256 4.83 -7.88 8.10
CA ASN A 256 4.28 -7.81 6.74
C ASN A 256 4.91 -8.83 5.79
N VAL A 257 6.24 -9.00 5.85
CA VAL A 257 6.94 -10.08 5.13
C VAL A 257 6.44 -11.45 5.58
N GLY A 258 6.22 -11.61 6.89
CA GLY A 258 5.57 -12.78 7.46
C GLY A 258 4.21 -13.08 6.88
N ILE A 259 3.29 -12.12 6.91
CA ILE A 259 1.92 -12.32 6.42
C ILE A 259 1.97 -12.72 4.95
N LEU A 260 2.71 -11.98 4.12
CA LEU A 260 2.85 -12.27 2.70
C LEU A 260 3.46 -13.67 2.44
N GLY A 261 4.47 -14.07 3.22
CA GLY A 261 5.12 -15.36 3.07
C GLY A 261 4.29 -16.54 3.58
N PHE A 262 3.70 -16.41 4.77
CA PHE A 262 2.89 -17.46 5.40
C PHE A 262 1.54 -17.69 4.69
N MET A 263 1.03 -16.69 3.94
CA MET A 263 -0.10 -16.87 3.03
C MET A 263 0.11 -18.02 2.04
N THR A 264 1.34 -18.20 1.53
CA THR A 264 1.67 -19.28 0.60
C THR A 264 1.48 -20.66 1.24
N PHE A 265 1.87 -20.82 2.50
CA PHE A 265 1.72 -22.09 3.23
C PHE A 265 0.26 -22.40 3.59
N TRP A 266 -0.59 -21.38 3.68
CA TRP A 266 -2.03 -21.53 3.94
C TRP A 266 -2.89 -21.59 2.67
N ASP A 267 -2.23 -21.68 1.51
CA ASP A 267 -2.83 -21.68 0.16
C ASP A 267 -3.79 -20.49 -0.05
N VAL A 268 -3.33 -19.31 0.36
CA VAL A 268 -4.05 -18.05 0.13
C VAL A 268 -3.38 -17.29 -1.01
N ARG A 269 -4.16 -16.94 -2.02
CA ARG A 269 -3.69 -16.11 -3.14
C ARG A 269 -3.62 -14.62 -2.76
N LEU A 270 -2.62 -13.93 -3.28
CA LEU A 270 -2.54 -12.47 -3.26
C LEU A 270 -3.56 -11.88 -4.23
N ASN A 271 -4.65 -11.37 -3.68
CA ASN A 271 -5.75 -10.68 -4.35
C ASN A 271 -6.16 -9.41 -3.57
N PHE A 272 -7.17 -8.69 -4.06
CA PHE A 272 -7.62 -7.46 -3.43
C PHE A 272 -8.09 -7.64 -1.97
N ILE A 273 -8.68 -8.79 -1.63
CA ILE A 273 -9.16 -9.08 -0.26
C ILE A 273 -7.94 -9.22 0.66
N SER A 274 -6.97 -10.05 0.27
CA SER A 274 -5.74 -10.22 1.03
C SER A 274 -4.92 -8.92 1.11
N MET A 275 -4.91 -8.10 0.05
CA MET A 275 -4.27 -6.77 0.05
C MET A 275 -4.87 -5.89 1.15
N VAL A 276 -6.20 -5.81 1.26
CA VAL A 276 -6.87 -5.05 2.34
C VAL A 276 -6.47 -5.58 3.71
N THR A 277 -6.37 -6.91 3.88
CA THR A 277 -5.93 -7.48 5.17
C THR A 277 -4.47 -7.21 5.49
N ILE A 278 -3.57 -7.19 4.50
CA ILE A 278 -2.16 -6.82 4.70
C ILE A 278 -2.06 -5.35 5.10
N VAL A 279 -2.79 -4.46 4.45
CA VAL A 279 -2.81 -3.03 4.82
C VAL A 279 -3.39 -2.83 6.23
N MET A 280 -4.50 -3.50 6.57
CA MET A 280 -5.02 -3.49 7.95
C MET A 280 -4.01 -4.01 8.98
N SER A 281 -3.18 -4.99 8.59
CA SER A 281 -2.18 -5.56 9.48
C SER A 281 -1.18 -4.53 10.00
N ILE A 282 -0.85 -3.52 9.20
CA ILE A 282 0.05 -2.44 9.62
C ILE A 282 -0.54 -1.72 10.84
N GLY A 283 -1.84 -1.44 10.85
CA GLY A 283 -2.51 -0.85 12.01
C GLY A 283 -2.48 -1.75 13.24
N PHE A 284 -2.94 -2.99 13.12
CA PHE A 284 -2.99 -3.93 14.24
C PHE A 284 -1.61 -4.23 14.84
N CYS A 285 -0.58 -4.36 14.00
CA CYS A 285 0.76 -4.71 14.46
C CYS A 285 1.44 -3.53 15.17
N VAL A 286 1.18 -2.30 14.72
CA VAL A 286 1.68 -1.08 15.37
C VAL A 286 1.13 -0.96 16.77
N ASP A 287 -0.14 -1.25 16.99
CA ASP A 287 -0.74 -1.16 18.32
C ASP A 287 0.02 -2.05 19.32
N PHE A 288 0.28 -3.31 18.96
CA PHE A 288 1.02 -4.23 19.83
C PHE A 288 2.47 -3.78 20.06
N ALA A 289 3.19 -3.44 18.99
CA ALA A 289 4.61 -3.09 19.06
C ALA A 289 4.86 -1.74 19.74
N SER A 290 4.08 -0.71 19.39
CA SER A 290 4.24 0.65 19.91
C SER A 290 3.87 0.74 21.40
N HIS A 291 2.81 0.08 21.85
CA HIS A 291 2.45 0.07 23.27
C HIS A 291 3.52 -0.59 24.13
N LEU A 292 4.11 -1.71 23.68
CA LEU A 292 5.23 -2.32 24.38
C LEU A 292 6.45 -1.40 24.38
N ALA A 293 6.86 -0.91 23.22
CA ALA A 293 8.05 -0.07 23.06
C ALA A 293 7.95 1.23 23.88
N TYR A 294 6.78 1.87 23.91
CA TYR A 294 6.53 3.06 24.72
C TYR A 294 6.66 2.78 26.22
N ASN A 295 6.02 1.71 26.72
CA ASN A 295 6.13 1.34 28.14
C ASN A 295 7.55 0.89 28.52
N PHE A 296 8.28 0.30 27.59
CA PHE A 296 9.70 -0.01 27.77
C PHE A 296 10.57 1.26 27.82
N ALA A 297 10.31 2.22 26.93
CA ALA A 297 11.01 3.51 26.86
C ALA A 297 10.78 4.36 28.11
N LYS A 298 9.58 4.33 28.69
CA LYS A 298 9.23 5.03 29.94
C LYS A 298 10.10 4.60 31.14
N GLY A 299 10.62 3.37 31.14
CA GLY A 299 11.42 2.84 32.25
C GLY A 299 12.91 3.20 32.21
N SER A 300 13.32 4.31 31.59
CA SER A 300 14.75 4.65 31.39
C SER A 300 15.61 4.60 32.65
N ASP A 301 15.01 4.83 33.81
CA ASP A 301 15.70 4.99 35.09
C ASP A 301 15.98 3.65 35.81
N VAL A 302 15.49 2.53 35.29
CA VAL A 302 15.69 1.19 35.85
C VAL A 302 16.47 0.27 34.91
N ILE A 303 17.03 -0.81 35.47
CA ILE A 303 17.78 -1.80 34.69
C ILE A 303 16.90 -2.39 33.56
N VAL A 304 17.54 -2.71 32.43
CA VAL A 304 16.88 -3.18 31.20
C VAL A 304 15.94 -4.37 31.41
N SER A 305 16.29 -5.29 32.31
CA SER A 305 15.43 -6.41 32.69
C SER A 305 14.12 -5.94 33.33
N GLU A 306 14.19 -5.00 34.27
CA GLU A 306 13.01 -4.43 34.94
C GLU A 306 12.17 -3.57 33.99
N ARG A 307 12.80 -2.89 33.00
CA ARG A 307 12.08 -2.22 31.92
C ARG A 307 11.16 -3.18 31.17
N MET A 308 11.69 -4.34 30.79
CA MET A 308 10.93 -5.38 30.09
C MET A 308 9.81 -5.95 30.96
N ARG A 309 10.08 -6.23 32.26
CA ARG A 309 9.05 -6.72 33.19
C ARG A 309 7.90 -5.74 33.35
N ASN A 310 8.21 -4.45 33.53
CA ASN A 310 7.22 -3.41 33.70
C ASN A 310 6.41 -3.18 32.42
N ALA A 311 7.05 -3.22 31.25
CA ALA A 311 6.36 -3.13 29.97
C ALA A 311 5.39 -4.30 29.77
N LEU A 312 5.86 -5.56 29.94
CA LEU A 312 5.02 -6.76 29.80
C LEU A 312 3.89 -6.80 30.84
N TYR A 313 4.13 -6.32 32.06
CA TYR A 313 3.08 -6.18 33.08
C TYR A 313 1.94 -5.25 32.61
N ALA A 314 2.30 -4.12 31.97
CA ALA A 314 1.34 -3.13 31.52
C ALA A 314 0.56 -3.58 30.27
N VAL A 315 1.24 -4.16 29.28
CA VAL A 315 0.64 -4.40 27.95
C VAL A 315 0.33 -5.86 27.64
N GLY A 316 0.91 -6.82 28.36
CA GLY A 316 0.79 -8.25 28.02
C GLY A 316 -0.65 -8.77 28.05
N THR A 317 -1.42 -8.41 29.10
CA THR A 317 -2.83 -8.83 29.21
C THR A 317 -3.73 -8.14 28.19
N PRO A 318 -3.67 -6.79 28.01
CA PRO A 318 -4.42 -6.12 26.95
C PRO A 318 -4.17 -6.68 25.54
N ILE A 319 -2.92 -6.97 25.19
CA ILE A 319 -2.57 -7.52 23.86
C ILE A 319 -3.18 -8.91 23.68
N LEU A 320 -3.06 -9.81 24.67
CA LEU A 320 -3.69 -11.14 24.57
C LEU A 320 -5.21 -11.06 24.47
N GLN A 321 -5.84 -10.15 25.22
CA GLN A 321 -7.29 -9.96 25.19
C GLN A 321 -7.74 -9.43 23.82
N SER A 322 -7.02 -8.46 23.26
CA SER A 322 -7.27 -7.93 21.92
C SER A 322 -7.09 -9.00 20.84
N ALA A 323 -6.01 -9.78 20.89
CA ALA A 323 -5.79 -10.86 19.94
C ALA A 323 -6.90 -11.93 20.02
N SER A 324 -7.29 -12.31 21.24
CA SER A 324 -8.34 -13.31 21.45
C SER A 324 -9.71 -12.82 20.98
N SER A 325 -10.07 -11.57 21.28
CA SER A 325 -11.37 -11.01 20.88
C SER A 325 -11.49 -10.88 19.37
N THR A 326 -10.42 -10.48 18.66
CA THR A 326 -10.43 -10.42 17.20
C THR A 326 -10.52 -11.81 16.58
N ILE A 327 -9.79 -12.81 17.09
CA ILE A 327 -9.86 -14.20 16.59
C ILE A 327 -11.28 -14.76 16.79
N ILE A 328 -11.85 -14.63 17.99
CA ILE A 328 -13.25 -15.04 18.25
C ILE A 328 -14.20 -14.29 17.33
N GLY A 329 -13.96 -12.98 17.17
CA GLY A 329 -14.73 -12.08 16.32
C GLY A 329 -14.72 -12.50 14.86
N VAL A 330 -13.61 -13.01 14.29
CA VAL A 330 -13.63 -13.50 12.91
C VAL A 330 -14.02 -14.96 12.78
N SER A 331 -13.99 -15.74 13.86
CA SER A 331 -14.26 -17.17 13.82
C SER A 331 -15.65 -17.52 13.28
N PHE A 332 -16.64 -16.62 13.40
CA PHE A 332 -17.96 -16.85 12.79
C PHE A 332 -17.93 -16.96 11.26
N LEU A 333 -16.90 -16.42 10.59
CA LEU A 333 -16.73 -16.54 9.14
C LEU A 333 -16.33 -17.97 8.73
N ALA A 334 -15.94 -18.83 9.67
CA ALA A 334 -15.54 -20.21 9.37
C ALA A 334 -16.69 -21.04 8.77
N SER A 335 -17.95 -20.69 9.07
CA SER A 335 -19.13 -21.36 8.53
C SER A 335 -19.48 -20.93 7.11
N ALA A 336 -18.80 -19.92 6.55
CA ALA A 336 -19.11 -19.41 5.23
C ALA A 336 -18.55 -20.31 4.11
N GLU A 337 -19.40 -20.65 3.15
CA GLU A 337 -19.06 -21.50 1.99
C GLU A 337 -18.44 -20.73 0.81
N SER A 338 -17.75 -19.61 1.05
CA SER A 338 -17.08 -18.84 -0.01
C SER A 338 -15.59 -18.69 0.27
N TYR A 339 -14.78 -18.80 -0.79
CA TYR A 339 -13.33 -18.59 -0.73
C TYR A 339 -12.99 -17.21 -0.17
N VAL A 340 -13.77 -16.17 -0.48
CA VAL A 340 -13.55 -14.80 0.01
C VAL A 340 -13.52 -14.76 1.53
N PHE A 341 -14.52 -15.32 2.19
CA PHE A 341 -14.61 -15.33 3.65
C PHE A 341 -13.54 -16.22 4.29
N ARG A 342 -13.24 -17.39 3.70
CA ARG A 342 -12.19 -18.28 4.20
C ARG A 342 -10.79 -17.67 4.05
N SER A 343 -10.54 -17.00 2.92
CA SER A 343 -9.30 -16.26 2.66
C SER A 343 -9.14 -15.15 3.70
N PHE A 344 -10.19 -14.35 3.90
CA PHE A 344 -10.19 -13.26 4.90
C PHE A 344 -9.95 -13.78 6.32
N LEU A 345 -10.67 -14.83 6.73
CA LEU A 345 -10.49 -15.48 8.04
C LEU A 345 -9.04 -15.93 8.25
N LYS A 346 -8.49 -16.69 7.29
CA LYS A 346 -7.10 -17.17 7.31
C LYS A 346 -6.12 -16.01 7.45
N THR A 347 -6.26 -14.98 6.62
CA THR A 347 -5.36 -13.82 6.67
C THR A 347 -5.44 -13.05 7.98
N ILE A 348 -6.64 -12.86 8.56
CA ILE A 348 -6.77 -12.15 9.84
C ILE A 348 -6.18 -12.97 11.00
N ILE A 349 -6.42 -14.29 11.04
CA ILE A 349 -5.78 -15.15 12.06
C ILE A 349 -4.26 -15.04 11.95
N LEU A 350 -3.72 -15.05 10.73
CA LEU A 350 -2.28 -14.89 10.50
C LEU A 350 -1.77 -13.52 10.99
N VAL A 351 -2.47 -12.43 10.66
CA VAL A 351 -2.15 -11.07 11.12
C VAL A 351 -2.09 -10.99 12.65
N ILE A 352 -3.13 -11.48 13.32
CA ILE A 352 -3.26 -11.36 14.78
C ILE A 352 -2.25 -12.25 15.50
N THR A 353 -2.05 -13.49 15.03
CA THR A 353 -1.08 -14.41 15.63
C THR A 353 0.36 -13.94 15.43
N LEU A 354 0.73 -13.51 14.22
CA LEU A 354 2.08 -12.97 13.96
C LEU A 354 2.31 -11.64 14.68
N GLY A 355 1.30 -10.76 14.71
CA GLY A 355 1.36 -9.50 15.44
C GLY A 355 1.58 -9.72 16.94
N ALA A 356 0.78 -10.60 17.57
CA ALA A 356 0.93 -10.92 18.98
C ALA A 356 2.27 -11.62 19.28
N LEU A 357 2.72 -12.53 18.41
CA LEU A 357 4.02 -13.20 18.54
C LEU A 357 5.16 -12.18 18.51
N HIS A 358 5.14 -11.24 17.57
CA HIS A 358 6.15 -10.20 17.49
C HIS A 358 6.09 -9.25 18.69
N GLY A 359 4.89 -8.78 19.06
CA GLY A 359 4.70 -7.84 20.15
C GLY A 359 5.00 -8.41 21.54
N LEU A 360 4.78 -9.72 21.78
CA LEU A 360 4.98 -10.33 23.10
C LEU A 360 6.27 -11.13 23.24
N VAL A 361 6.80 -11.67 22.15
CA VAL A 361 7.98 -12.55 22.17
C VAL A 361 9.20 -11.88 21.54
N PHE A 362 9.14 -11.55 20.25
CA PHE A 362 10.34 -11.11 19.52
C PHE A 362 10.80 -9.70 19.93
N LEU A 363 9.88 -8.73 19.93
CA LEU A 363 10.20 -7.34 20.24
C LEU A 363 10.81 -7.16 21.65
N PRO A 364 10.27 -7.71 22.75
CA PRO A 364 10.89 -7.54 24.06
C PRO A 364 12.30 -8.16 24.16
N VAL A 365 12.55 -9.28 23.50
CA VAL A 365 13.89 -9.89 23.45
C VAL A 365 14.85 -9.01 22.64
N LEU A 366 14.44 -8.51 21.47
CA LEU A 366 15.25 -7.62 20.65
C LEU A 366 15.57 -6.32 21.40
N LEU A 367 14.58 -5.65 21.98
CA LEU A 367 14.78 -4.43 22.77
C LEU A 367 15.77 -4.66 23.92
N THR A 368 15.65 -5.76 24.66
CA THR A 368 16.57 -6.01 25.79
C THR A 368 18.00 -6.34 25.36
N LEU A 369 18.21 -7.01 24.22
CA LEU A 369 19.56 -7.33 23.72
C LEU A 369 20.31 -6.07 23.28
N PHE A 370 19.65 -5.21 22.48
CA PHE A 370 20.30 -4.03 21.92
C PHE A 370 20.47 -2.91 22.96
N HIS A 371 19.57 -2.78 23.94
CA HIS A 371 19.75 -1.86 25.07
C HIS A 371 20.74 -2.34 26.14
N SER A 372 20.88 -3.65 26.33
CA SER A 372 21.86 -4.18 27.29
C SER A 372 23.31 -3.93 26.85
N ASN A 373 23.56 -3.87 25.54
CA ASN A 373 24.88 -3.52 25.01
C ASN A 373 25.24 -2.05 25.26
N ASP A 374 24.28 -1.12 25.10
CA ASP A 374 24.52 0.32 25.33
C ASP A 374 24.74 0.65 26.83
N THR A 375 23.97 0.00 27.72
CA THR A 375 24.11 0.17 29.18
C THR A 375 25.38 -0.45 29.75
N ASN A 376 25.83 -1.61 29.24
CA ASN A 376 27.11 -2.20 29.63
C ASN A 376 28.30 -1.34 29.17
N ASN A 377 28.20 -0.69 28.01
CA ASN A 377 29.24 0.21 27.51
C ASN A 377 29.35 1.48 28.38
N LYS A 378 28.20 2.10 28.71
CA LYS A 378 28.14 3.24 29.64
C LYS A 378 28.64 2.89 31.05
N ARG A 379 28.26 1.73 31.61
CA ARG A 379 28.78 1.25 32.90
C ARG A 379 30.28 1.01 32.87
N ARG A 380 30.82 0.40 31.81
CA ARG A 380 32.28 0.19 31.66
C ARG A 380 33.05 1.50 31.56
N GLN A 381 32.52 2.50 30.85
CA GLN A 381 33.12 3.84 30.79
C GLN A 381 33.07 4.55 32.15
N ILE A 382 31.94 4.54 32.87
CA ILE A 382 31.83 5.13 34.21
C ILE A 382 32.78 4.43 35.20
N HIS A 383 32.90 3.09 35.12
CA HIS A 383 33.85 2.34 35.94
C HIS A 383 35.32 2.55 35.56
N ALA A 384 35.61 2.96 34.32
CA ALA A 384 36.95 3.33 33.89
C ALA A 384 37.30 4.74 34.38
N ILE A 385 36.34 5.68 34.34
CA ILE A 385 36.49 7.05 34.85
C ILE A 385 36.64 7.05 36.38
N SER A 386 35.92 6.19 37.11
CA SER A 386 36.04 6.08 38.57
C SER A 386 37.33 5.39 39.06
N ARG A 387 38.12 4.81 38.14
CA ARG A 387 39.47 4.28 38.43
C ARG A 387 40.58 5.26 38.09
N LEU A 388 40.28 6.43 37.54
CA LEU A 388 41.27 7.49 37.43
C LEU A 388 41.67 7.94 38.84
N PRO A 389 42.97 8.10 39.13
CA PRO A 389 43.41 8.55 40.44
C PRO A 389 42.75 9.91 40.73
N GLN A 390 42.00 9.98 41.83
CA GLN A 390 41.52 11.25 42.36
C GLN A 390 42.77 12.09 42.70
N ILE A 391 42.97 13.18 41.97
CA ILE A 391 44.04 14.14 42.29
C ILE A 391 43.73 14.71 43.68
N ASP A 392 44.57 14.39 44.65
CA ASP A 392 44.45 14.92 46.02
C ASP A 392 44.57 16.45 45.97
N PRO A 393 43.56 17.22 46.42
CA PRO A 393 43.61 18.68 46.46
C PRO A 393 44.77 19.24 47.31
N ARG A 394 45.43 18.41 48.12
CA ARG A 394 46.53 18.81 49.00
C ARG A 394 47.88 18.95 48.28
N CYS A 395 48.04 18.46 47.05
CA CYS A 395 49.30 18.57 46.31
C CYS A 395 49.49 19.94 45.62
N CYS A 396 48.54 20.88 45.71
CA CYS A 396 48.68 22.23 45.13
C CYS A 396 49.13 23.30 46.15
N ALA A 397 49.59 22.91 47.34
CA ALA A 397 50.09 23.83 48.36
C ALA A 397 51.61 23.70 48.55
N SER A 398 52.38 24.03 47.52
CA SER A 398 53.76 24.47 47.69
C SER A 398 54.00 25.65 46.75
N THR A 399 53.93 26.84 47.34
CA THR A 399 54.43 28.09 46.78
C THR A 399 55.87 27.94 46.35
N ASP A 400 56.14 28.16 45.06
CA ASP A 400 57.41 28.72 44.65
C ASP A 400 57.15 29.89 43.71
N THR A 401 57.33 31.08 44.25
CA THR A 401 57.26 32.36 43.56
C THR A 401 58.52 32.54 42.72
N ARG A 402 58.39 32.62 41.39
CA ARG A 402 59.20 33.49 40.52
C ARG A 402 58.56 33.67 39.13
N PRO A 403 58.76 34.83 38.49
CA PRO A 403 57.86 35.34 37.47
C PRO A 403 58.29 34.91 36.07
N PHE A 404 57.33 34.62 35.19
CA PHE A 404 57.53 34.74 33.76
C PHE A 404 56.41 35.57 33.14
N SER A 405 56.84 36.67 32.55
CA SER A 405 56.09 37.65 31.80
C SER A 405 55.70 37.11 30.43
N ASN A 406 54.59 37.66 29.91
CA ASN A 406 54.19 37.79 28.51
C ASN A 406 54.11 36.53 27.64
N VAL A 407 52.90 36.17 27.22
CA VAL A 407 52.43 36.25 25.81
C VAL A 407 50.91 36.40 25.84
N GLY A 408 50.38 37.28 24.99
CA GLY A 408 49.04 37.82 25.04
C GLY A 408 47.94 37.03 24.32
N LYS A 409 46.72 37.53 24.57
CA LYS A 409 45.48 37.52 23.77
C LYS A 409 45.13 36.24 23.00
N VAL A 410 43.98 35.66 23.36
CA VAL A 410 42.81 35.62 22.47
C VAL A 410 41.53 35.76 23.32
N ASP A 411 40.78 36.84 23.06
CA ASP A 411 39.42 37.07 23.55
C ASP A 411 38.41 36.26 22.72
N ILE A 412 37.42 35.63 23.36
CA ILE A 412 36.11 35.37 22.75
C ILE A 412 35.04 35.92 23.68
N TYR A 413 34.54 37.10 23.33
CA TYR A 413 33.35 37.73 23.89
C TYR A 413 32.07 37.07 23.35
N ALA A 414 31.18 36.69 24.26
CA ALA A 414 29.75 36.60 23.99
C ALA A 414 29.08 37.94 24.37
N ARG A 415 28.53 38.66 23.38
CA ARG A 415 27.47 39.67 23.52
C ARG A 415 26.14 38.96 23.24
N GLY A 416 25.02 39.19 23.91
CA GLY A 416 24.64 40.22 24.87
C GLY A 416 23.26 40.78 24.49
N SER A 417 22.32 40.77 25.44
CA SER A 417 21.13 41.63 25.55
C SER A 417 20.31 41.11 26.75
N GLY A 418 20.10 41.77 27.89
CA GLY A 418 20.18 43.18 28.26
C GLY A 418 18.77 43.71 28.53
N TYR A 419 18.38 43.86 29.81
CA TYR A 419 17.53 44.96 30.32
C TYR A 419 17.63 45.02 31.85
N SER A 420 17.62 46.26 32.35
CA SER A 420 18.10 46.73 33.67
C SER A 420 16.95 47.02 34.64
N GLY A 421 17.21 47.03 35.96
CA GLY A 421 16.30 47.63 36.95
C GLY A 421 16.56 47.34 38.44
N GLY A 422 17.55 48.02 39.04
CA GLY A 422 17.51 48.71 40.36
C GLY A 422 17.13 48.01 41.69
N GLY A 423 18.09 47.98 42.63
CA GLY A 423 17.93 48.43 44.04
C GLY A 423 17.55 47.41 45.14
N PRO A 424 17.94 47.63 46.42
CA PRO A 424 18.45 46.55 47.29
C PRO A 424 17.65 46.30 48.60
N THR A 425 18.18 45.40 49.47
CA THR A 425 17.80 45.03 50.87
C THR A 425 16.73 43.93 51.00
N THR A 426 16.76 42.91 51.89
CA THR A 426 17.42 42.69 53.19
C THR A 426 17.41 41.17 53.54
N ALA A 427 18.27 40.77 54.49
CA ALA A 427 18.34 39.53 55.30
C ALA A 427 16.98 38.92 55.73
N GLN A 428 16.77 37.67 56.18
CA GLN A 428 17.51 36.46 56.54
C GLN A 428 16.44 35.31 56.71
N PRO A 429 16.78 34.05 57.06
CA PRO A 429 16.01 32.82 56.81
C PRO A 429 15.04 32.44 57.95
N VAL A 430 14.25 31.35 57.81
CA VAL A 430 13.89 30.38 58.89
C VAL A 430 12.85 29.31 58.44
N HIS A 431 13.20 28.05 58.72
CA HIS A 431 12.41 26.86 59.10
C HIS A 431 11.22 26.27 58.30
N THR A 432 11.47 25.04 57.81
CA THR A 432 10.73 23.76 58.00
C THR A 432 9.23 23.77 58.30
N LYS A 433 8.46 23.02 57.50
CA LYS A 433 7.64 21.87 57.98
C LYS A 433 7.14 20.98 56.84
N ARG A 434 7.25 19.66 57.08
CA ARG A 434 6.54 18.58 56.37
C ARG A 434 5.06 18.60 56.79
N GLU A 435 4.16 18.31 55.87
CA GLU A 435 2.91 17.59 56.16
C GLU A 435 2.59 16.59 55.03
N CYS A 436 2.00 15.47 55.46
CA CYS A 436 1.73 14.27 54.69
C CYS A 436 0.26 13.88 54.96
N GLY A 437 -0.46 13.41 53.94
CA GLY A 437 -1.83 12.87 54.02
C GLY A 437 -2.81 13.68 53.17
N GLN A 438 -3.77 13.13 52.42
CA GLN A 438 -4.42 11.81 52.46
C GLN A 438 -5.05 11.48 51.10
N TYR A 439 -5.25 10.18 50.89
CA TYR A 439 -6.00 9.53 49.82
C TYR A 439 -7.49 9.93 49.78
N ALA A 440 -8.04 10.08 48.58
CA ALA A 440 -9.42 9.70 48.25
C ALA A 440 -9.59 9.46 46.74
N ALA A 441 -10.15 8.31 46.39
CA ALA A 441 -10.72 7.93 45.09
C ALA A 441 -11.92 7.00 45.40
N PRO A 442 -12.81 6.63 44.46
CA PRO A 442 -13.24 7.26 43.21
C PRO A 442 -14.79 7.39 43.11
N GLY A 443 -15.29 8.08 42.08
CA GLY A 443 -16.73 8.07 41.73
C GLY A 443 -16.91 8.13 40.21
N ALA A 444 -17.53 7.10 39.65
CA ALA A 444 -17.85 6.94 38.23
C ALA A 444 -19.35 7.14 38.00
N ILE A 445 -19.76 7.88 36.96
CA ILE A 445 -21.11 7.78 36.34
C ILE A 445 -21.02 8.08 34.81
N PHE A 446 -21.31 7.04 34.00
CA PHE A 446 -22.06 6.93 32.74
C PHE A 446 -22.32 8.19 31.86
N SER A 447 -21.83 8.26 30.62
CA SER A 447 -22.40 7.73 29.34
C SER A 447 -23.50 8.58 28.68
N SER A 448 -23.31 8.97 27.41
CA SER A 448 -24.36 8.93 26.37
C SER A 448 -23.78 9.17 24.95
N PRO A 449 -24.48 8.70 23.89
CA PRO A 449 -23.88 8.34 22.60
C PRO A 449 -24.15 9.37 21.49
N LEU A 450 -23.23 9.43 20.50
CA LEU A 450 -23.43 10.19 19.27
C LEU A 450 -24.42 9.45 18.34
N LYS A 451 -25.56 10.09 18.05
CA LYS A 451 -26.57 9.61 17.09
C LYS A 451 -26.08 9.79 15.64
N LEU A 452 -26.09 8.69 14.88
CA LEU A 452 -26.15 8.70 13.42
C LEU A 452 -27.53 9.19 12.95
N GLY A 453 -27.55 10.16 12.04
CA GLY A 453 -28.73 10.51 11.24
C GLY A 453 -28.47 10.14 9.78
N PHE A 454 -29.19 9.12 9.30
CA PHE A 454 -29.35 8.84 7.87
C PHE A 454 -30.44 9.77 7.31
N HIS A 455 -30.13 10.49 6.23
CA HIS A 455 -31.15 10.92 5.28
C HIS A 455 -30.59 10.75 3.86
N GLN A 456 -31.19 9.82 3.12
CA GLN A 456 -31.06 9.68 1.68
C GLN A 456 -32.00 10.68 0.99
N THR A 457 -31.45 11.50 0.10
CA THR A 457 -32.15 11.95 -1.12
C THR A 457 -31.14 12.00 -2.26
N ALA A 458 -31.53 11.42 -3.39
CA ALA A 458 -30.73 11.27 -4.60
C ALA A 458 -30.98 12.43 -5.58
N THR A 459 -29.93 12.97 -6.22
CA THR A 459 -29.75 13.16 -7.68
C THR A 459 -28.40 13.85 -7.96
N PRO A 460 -27.76 13.64 -9.14
CA PRO A 460 -26.33 13.90 -9.34
C PRO A 460 -26.06 15.29 -9.95
N HIS A 461 -25.10 16.02 -9.37
CA HIS A 461 -24.47 17.18 -10.02
C HIS A 461 -22.97 16.87 -10.22
N TYR A 462 -22.53 17.01 -11.47
CA TYR A 462 -21.13 17.00 -11.87
C TYR A 462 -20.49 18.33 -11.48
N ASP A 463 -19.49 18.32 -10.61
CA ASP A 463 -18.63 19.49 -10.36
C ASP A 463 -17.16 19.17 -10.52
N TYR A 464 -16.52 20.02 -11.32
CA TYR A 464 -15.11 20.02 -11.68
C TYR A 464 -14.22 20.39 -10.48
N LEU A 465 -13.11 19.66 -10.33
CA LEU A 465 -12.03 19.93 -9.39
C LEU A 465 -11.44 21.34 -9.58
N SER A 466 -11.44 22.13 -8.50
CA SER A 466 -10.58 23.31 -8.34
C SER A 466 -9.48 23.00 -7.30
N PRO A 467 -8.24 23.49 -7.48
CA PRO A 467 -7.11 23.16 -6.62
C PRO A 467 -7.10 23.97 -5.31
N VAL A 468 -6.78 23.29 -4.20
CA VAL A 468 -6.62 23.90 -2.86
C VAL A 468 -5.17 24.36 -2.66
N TYR A 469 -5.02 25.62 -2.29
CA TYR A 469 -3.77 26.29 -1.90
C TYR A 469 -3.28 25.80 -0.53
N LEU A 470 -1.97 25.49 -0.42
CA LEU A 470 -1.28 25.32 0.87
C LEU A 470 -0.79 26.70 1.41
N PRO A 471 -0.86 26.95 2.74
CA PRO A 471 -0.27 28.14 3.35
C PRO A 471 1.27 28.06 3.42
N ASN A 472 1.92 29.17 3.09
CA ASN A 472 3.36 29.37 3.19
C ASN A 472 3.84 29.49 4.64
N SER A 473 4.56 28.49 5.14
CA SER A 473 5.62 28.73 6.11
C SER A 473 6.69 27.65 5.99
N ILE A 474 7.96 28.09 6.07
CA ILE A 474 9.20 27.28 6.07
C ILE A 474 9.71 26.89 4.67
N ALA A 475 10.08 27.89 3.88
CA ALA A 475 11.00 27.73 2.74
C ALA A 475 12.02 28.89 2.75
N LYS A 476 13.10 28.75 3.54
CA LYS A 476 14.32 29.56 3.45
C LYS A 476 15.45 28.90 4.24
N GLU A 477 16.04 27.82 3.71
CA GLU A 477 17.41 27.44 4.10
C GLU A 477 18.26 26.76 3.03
N PHE A 478 17.85 26.74 1.75
CA PHE A 478 18.78 26.38 0.67
C PHE A 478 18.49 27.25 -0.56
N GLY A 479 19.18 28.40 -0.62
CA GLY A 479 19.10 29.32 -1.74
C GLY A 479 19.93 28.84 -2.93
N VAL A 480 19.31 28.75 -4.09
CA VAL A 480 19.97 28.98 -5.39
C VAL A 480 18.93 29.64 -6.32
N GLU A 481 19.27 30.83 -6.82
CA GLU A 481 18.48 31.65 -7.74
C GLU A 481 18.33 31.02 -9.13
N HIS A 482 17.16 31.18 -9.76
CA HIS A 482 17.10 31.32 -11.22
C HIS A 482 16.00 32.31 -11.65
N ARG A 483 16.40 33.19 -12.58
CA ARG A 483 15.71 34.35 -13.15
C ARG A 483 14.32 34.06 -13.74
N CYS A 484 13.38 34.95 -13.42
CA CYS A 484 12.14 35.18 -14.16
C CYS A 484 12.40 35.82 -15.54
N LEU A 485 11.78 35.27 -16.59
CA LEU A 485 11.42 36.01 -17.80
C LEU A 485 9.90 35.92 -17.97
N SER A 486 9.26 37.08 -17.88
CA SER A 486 7.82 37.29 -18.08
C SER A 486 7.51 37.35 -19.58
N THR A 487 6.40 36.77 -20.04
CA THR A 487 5.66 37.39 -21.15
C THR A 487 4.15 37.15 -21.03
N LYS A 488 3.42 38.27 -20.95
CA LYS A 488 1.97 38.44 -20.90
C LYS A 488 1.26 37.93 -22.17
N ARG A 489 0.00 37.50 -22.05
CA ARG A 489 -1.04 37.92 -23.00
C ARG A 489 -2.41 38.09 -22.33
N ARG A 490 -3.00 39.26 -22.56
CA ARG A 490 -4.27 39.79 -22.03
C ARG A 490 -5.49 39.13 -22.69
N ILE A 491 -6.55 39.02 -21.89
CA ILE A 491 -7.94 38.84 -22.28
C ILE A 491 -8.51 40.21 -22.69
N TYR A 492 -9.30 40.26 -23.77
CA TYR A 492 -10.21 41.36 -24.08
C TYR A 492 -11.63 40.80 -24.18
N THR A 493 -12.50 41.34 -23.34
CA THR A 493 -13.97 41.25 -23.38
C THR A 493 -14.52 42.31 -24.33
N GLY A 494 -15.62 42.00 -25.02
CA GLY A 494 -16.39 42.98 -25.80
C GLY A 494 -17.74 42.40 -26.23
N GLU A 495 -18.81 42.90 -25.60
CA GLU A 495 -20.23 42.62 -25.85
C GLU A 495 -20.80 43.35 -27.08
N MET A 496 -22.07 43.00 -27.38
CA MET A 496 -23.08 43.60 -28.28
C MET A 496 -22.99 43.18 -29.75
N GLY A 497 -24.05 42.75 -30.44
CA GLY A 497 -25.47 42.72 -30.13
C GLY A 497 -26.26 42.96 -31.42
N LYS A 498 -27.14 42.02 -31.79
CA LYS A 498 -28.49 42.21 -32.34
C LYS A 498 -29.14 40.86 -32.58
#